data_AF-A0A5E5BMN8-F1
#
_entry.id   AF-A0A5E5BMN8-F1
#
_cell.length_a   1.000
_cell.length_b   1.000
_cell.length_c   1.000
_cell.angle_alpha   90.00
_cell.angle_beta   90.00
_cell.angle_gamma   90.00
#
_symmetry.space_group_name_H-M   'P 1'
#
loop_
_entity.id
_entity.type
_entity.pdbx_description
1 polymer ?
#
loop_
_entity_poly.entity_id
_entity_poly.type
_entity_poly.pdbx_seq_one_letter_code
_entity_poly.pdbx_strand_id
1 'polypeptide(L)'
;MPTHGGYQAVENIVHTRTRARSPQTNGFVERLHKTMLNEFYRVAFRKKIDDCIAALQADLDDWLDEYNTRREHQDRWCYGKPPMQTFLDSLALAKQKLIPHSVAVAA
;
A
#
# COMPACT_ATOMS: atom_id res chain seq x y z
N MET A 1 -31.53 10.75 4.36
CA MET A 1 -30.54 11.41 5.26
C MET A 1 -29.24 11.54 4.48
N PRO A 2 -28.77 12.73 4.12
CA PRO A 2 -27.49 12.89 3.44
C PRO A 2 -26.37 12.64 4.46
N THR A 3 -25.71 11.48 4.34
CA THR A 3 -24.53 11.16 5.14
C THR A 3 -23.44 12.15 4.77
N HIS A 4 -23.04 12.93 5.75
CA HIS A 4 -21.97 13.92 5.63
C HIS A 4 -20.72 13.18 5.14
N GLY A 5 -20.10 13.70 4.08
CA GLY A 5 -18.96 13.08 3.43
C GLY A 5 -17.84 12.80 4.42
N GLY A 6 -17.50 11.53 4.63
CA GLY A 6 -16.31 11.16 5.39
C GLY A 6 -15.05 11.76 4.77
N TYR A 7 -13.93 11.75 5.49
CA TYR A 7 -12.64 12.32 5.05
C TYR A 7 -12.28 11.98 3.59
N GLN A 8 -12.57 10.75 3.15
CA GLN A 8 -12.35 10.32 1.76
C GLN A 8 -13.12 11.17 0.73
N ALA A 9 -14.36 11.57 1.01
CA ALA A 9 -15.14 12.41 0.12
C ALA A 9 -14.61 13.86 0.07
N VAL A 10 -14.08 14.36 1.19
CA VAL A 10 -13.41 15.67 1.26
C VAL A 10 -12.14 15.69 0.40
N GLU A 11 -11.37 14.60 0.43
CA GLU A 11 -10.17 14.41 -0.38
C GLU A 11 -10.44 13.95 -1.83
N ASN A 12 -11.70 13.93 -2.27
CA ASN A 12 -12.13 13.43 -3.59
C ASN A 12 -11.68 11.97 -3.89
N ILE A 13 -11.56 11.14 -2.84
CA ILE A 13 -11.23 9.72 -2.94
C ILE A 13 -12.54 8.92 -3.08
N VAL A 14 -12.72 8.30 -4.23
CA VAL A 14 -13.88 7.43 -4.50
C VAL A 14 -13.62 6.02 -3.97
N HIS A 15 -14.38 5.62 -2.94
CA HIS A 15 -14.34 4.23 -2.47
C HIS A 15 -15.02 3.29 -3.48
N THR A 16 -14.27 2.33 -4.00
CA THR A 16 -14.77 1.30 -4.90
C THR A 16 -14.70 -0.07 -4.23
N ARG A 17 -15.79 -0.84 -4.27
CA ARG A 17 -15.82 -2.22 -3.73
C ARG A 17 -15.62 -3.22 -4.87
N THR A 18 -14.66 -4.13 -4.69
CA THR A 18 -14.45 -5.24 -5.62
C THR A 18 -15.60 -6.24 -5.50
N ARG A 19 -16.13 -6.72 -6.63
CA ARG A 19 -17.11 -7.82 -6.62
C ARG A 19 -16.49 -9.09 -6.04
N ALA A 20 -17.26 -9.83 -5.26
CA ALA A 20 -16.83 -11.15 -4.76
C ALA A 20 -16.38 -12.04 -5.93
N ARG A 21 -15.25 -12.74 -5.75
CA ARG A 21 -14.65 -13.67 -6.73
C ARG A 21 -14.09 -13.03 -8.02
N SER A 22 -13.77 -11.73 -8.04
CA SER A 22 -13.04 -11.11 -9.16
C SER A 22 -11.73 -10.46 -8.66
N PRO A 23 -10.63 -11.23 -8.54
CA PRO A 23 -9.37 -10.72 -7.98
C PRO A 23 -8.60 -9.99 -9.09
N GLN A 24 -8.98 -8.75 -9.38
CA GLN A 24 -8.31 -7.96 -10.42
C GLN A 24 -7.22 -7.05 -9.86
N THR A 25 -7.32 -6.61 -8.60
CA THR A 25 -6.54 -5.45 -8.10
C THR A 25 -5.76 -5.66 -6.80
N ASN A 26 -6.03 -6.73 -6.01
CA ASN A 26 -5.48 -6.84 -4.65
C ASN A 26 -4.29 -7.80 -4.47
N GLY A 27 -3.83 -8.48 -5.53
CA GLY A 27 -2.80 -9.52 -5.39
C GLY A 27 -1.45 -9.03 -4.82
N PHE A 28 -1.10 -7.76 -5.03
CA PHE A 28 0.11 -7.18 -4.44
C PHE A 28 -0.04 -6.96 -2.93
N VAL A 29 -1.18 -6.39 -2.50
CA VAL A 29 -1.48 -6.13 -1.08
C VAL A 29 -1.58 -7.44 -0.30
N GLU A 30 -2.26 -8.44 -0.86
CA GLU A 30 -2.36 -9.77 -0.25
C GLU A 30 -0.97 -10.41 -0.06
N ARG A 31 -0.08 -10.27 -1.06
CA ARG A 31 1.29 -10.77 -0.95
C ARG A 31 2.09 -10.01 0.10
N LEU A 32 2.01 -8.68 0.12
CA LEU A 32 2.65 -7.84 1.15
C LEU A 32 2.22 -8.30 2.55
N HIS A 33 0.91 -8.41 2.80
CA HIS A 33 0.39 -8.84 4.10
C HIS A 33 0.88 -10.25 4.48
N LYS A 34 0.94 -11.18 3.52
CA LYS A 34 1.46 -12.53 3.76
C LYS A 34 2.96 -12.52 4.09
N THR A 35 3.74 -11.71 3.39
CA THR A 35 5.18 -11.56 3.63
C THR A 35 5.44 -10.93 5.00
N MET A 36 4.74 -9.84 5.33
CA MET A 36 4.81 -9.17 6.62
C MET A 36 4.44 -10.12 7.78
N LEU A 37 3.40 -10.92 7.63
CA LEU A 37 3.04 -11.94 8.62
C LEU A 37 4.18 -12.96 8.84
N ASN A 38 4.76 -13.46 7.75
CA ASN A 38 5.74 -14.55 7.81
C ASN A 38 7.11 -14.12 8.30
N GLU A 39 7.56 -12.95 7.84
CA GLU A 39 8.93 -12.49 8.03
C GLU A 39 9.06 -11.50 9.17
N PHE A 40 8.06 -10.65 9.41
CA PHE A 40 8.05 -9.70 10.52
C PHE A 40 7.33 -10.27 11.73
N TYR A 41 5.99 -10.34 11.71
CA TYR A 41 5.20 -10.62 12.92
C TYR A 41 5.54 -11.96 13.58
N ARG A 42 5.64 -13.03 12.78
CA ARG A 42 6.02 -14.35 13.32
C ARG A 42 7.43 -14.40 13.89
N VAL A 43 8.33 -13.52 13.48
CA VAL A 43 9.71 -13.46 13.96
C VAL A 43 9.81 -12.56 15.18
N ALA A 44 9.22 -11.35 15.12
CA ALA A 44 9.16 -10.40 16.22
C ALA A 44 8.61 -11.07 17.49
N PHE A 45 7.40 -11.64 17.41
CA PHE A 45 6.75 -12.29 18.54
C PHE A 45 7.42 -13.60 19.02
N ARG A 46 8.41 -14.13 18.30
CA ARG A 46 9.22 -15.29 18.75
C ARG A 46 10.54 -14.87 19.38
N LYS A 47 11.12 -13.75 18.96
CA LYS A 47 12.46 -13.30 19.39
C LYS A 47 12.42 -12.32 20.56
N LYS A 48 11.37 -11.50 20.62
CA LYS A 48 11.28 -10.37 21.55
C LYS A 48 9.84 -10.25 22.03
N ILE A 49 9.69 -9.88 23.29
CA ILE A 49 8.42 -9.37 23.82
C ILE A 49 8.54 -7.86 23.76
N ASP A 50 7.72 -7.21 22.94
CA ASP A 50 7.71 -5.76 22.88
C ASP A 50 6.95 -5.19 24.07
N ASP A 51 7.61 -4.31 24.83
CA ASP A 51 7.06 -3.74 26.06
C ASP A 51 5.92 -2.74 25.79
N CYS A 52 5.85 -2.19 24.58
CA CYS A 52 4.77 -1.30 24.16
C CYS A 52 4.57 -1.30 22.64
N ILE A 53 3.42 -0.80 22.19
CA ILE A 53 3.05 -0.70 20.77
C ILE A 53 4.06 0.17 19.99
N ALA A 54 4.59 1.23 20.61
CA ALA A 54 5.56 2.11 19.95
C ALA A 54 6.87 1.38 19.59
N ALA A 55 7.32 0.44 20.43
CA ALA A 55 8.50 -0.37 20.14
C ALA A 55 8.24 -1.32 18.95
N LEU A 56 7.07 -1.97 18.91
CA LEU A 56 6.67 -2.81 17.78
C LEU A 56 6.53 -2.00 16.49
N GLN A 57 6.01 -0.76 16.57
CA GLN A 57 5.88 0.12 15.41
C GLN A 57 7.26 0.52 14.85
N ALA A 58 8.24 0.85 15.70
CA ALA A 58 9.59 1.16 15.26
C ALA A 58 10.24 -0.03 14.53
N ASP A 59 10.13 -1.23 15.10
CA ASP A 59 10.66 -2.45 14.45
C ASP A 59 9.94 -2.73 13.11
N LEU A 60 8.64 -2.43 13.02
CA LEU A 60 7.87 -2.57 11.78
C LEU A 60 8.28 -1.53 10.73
N ASP A 61 8.53 -0.28 11.13
CA ASP A 61 8.94 0.81 10.24
C ASP A 61 10.31 0.48 9.62
N ASP A 62 11.25 -0.03 10.42
CA ASP A 62 12.56 -0.50 9.95
C ASP A 62 12.42 -1.67 8.95
N TRP A 63 11.53 -2.62 9.23
CA TRP A 63 11.24 -3.73 8.33
C TRP A 63 10.61 -3.25 7.01
N LEU A 64 9.71 -2.26 7.08
CA LEU A 64 9.07 -1.67 5.92
C LEU A 64 10.08 -0.92 5.04
N ASP A 65 11.03 -0.19 5.64
CA ASP A 65 12.09 0.48 4.90
C ASP A 65 12.95 -0.53 4.12
N GLU A 66 13.40 -1.60 4.76
CA GLU A 66 14.14 -2.69 4.11
C GLU A 66 13.32 -3.31 2.95
N TYR A 67 12.06 -3.66 3.21
CA TYR A 67 11.18 -4.24 2.20
C TYR A 67 10.99 -3.34 0.98
N ASN A 68 10.82 -2.03 1.21
CA ASN A 68 10.47 -1.07 0.18
C ASN A 68 11.69 -0.58 -0.61
N THR A 69 12.86 -0.46 0.02
CA THR A 69 14.02 0.22 -0.57
C THR A 69 15.17 -0.70 -0.93
N ARG A 70 15.34 -1.82 -0.21
CA ARG A 70 16.52 -2.69 -0.32
C ARG A 70 16.22 -4.04 -0.95
N ARG A 71 15.01 -4.57 -0.76
CA ARG A 71 14.62 -5.88 -1.29
C ARG A 71 14.25 -5.82 -2.76
N GLU A 72 14.89 -6.66 -3.58
CA GLU A 72 14.50 -6.87 -4.97
C GLU A 72 13.28 -7.80 -5.10
N HIS A 73 12.32 -7.42 -5.94
CA HIS A 73 11.13 -8.21 -6.22
C HIS A 73 11.13 -8.74 -7.65
N GLN A 74 11.21 -10.07 -7.81
CA GLN A 74 11.09 -10.74 -9.12
C GLN A 74 9.63 -10.81 -9.64
N ASP A 75 8.70 -10.13 -8.97
CA ASP A 75 7.31 -10.06 -9.36
C ASP A 75 7.14 -9.34 -10.71
N ARG A 76 6.10 -9.72 -11.47
CA ARG A 76 5.74 -9.17 -12.79
C ARG A 76 5.80 -7.65 -12.90
N TRP A 77 5.52 -6.95 -11.79
CA TRP A 77 5.38 -5.49 -11.77
C TRP A 77 6.65 -4.75 -11.36
N CYS A 78 7.55 -5.40 -10.62
CA CYS A 78 8.78 -4.77 -10.12
C CYS A 78 10.00 -5.08 -10.98
N TYR A 79 9.96 -6.14 -11.80
CA TYR A 79 11.02 -6.50 -12.76
C TYR A 79 12.41 -6.64 -12.10
N GLY A 80 12.47 -7.19 -10.89
CA GLY A 80 13.72 -7.34 -10.13
C GLY A 80 14.14 -6.09 -9.37
N LYS A 81 13.39 -4.99 -9.42
CA LYS A 81 13.70 -3.77 -8.67
C LYS A 81 13.03 -3.75 -7.29
N PRO A 82 13.51 -2.91 -6.37
CA PRO A 82 12.78 -2.60 -5.14
C PRO A 82 11.46 -1.87 -5.41
N PRO A 83 10.42 -2.08 -4.58
CA PRO A 83 9.11 -1.48 -4.77
C PRO A 83 9.16 0.05 -4.91
N MET A 84 10.02 0.71 -4.11
CA MET A 84 10.18 2.17 -4.19
C MET A 84 10.79 2.63 -5.50
N GLN A 85 11.77 1.89 -6.03
CA GLN A 85 12.34 2.23 -7.32
C GLN A 85 11.29 2.09 -8.43
N THR A 86 10.51 1.00 -8.43
CA THR A 86 9.41 0.82 -9.37
C THR A 86 8.37 1.94 -9.26
N PHE A 87 8.03 2.35 -8.04
CA PHE A 87 7.11 3.46 -7.80
C PHE A 87 7.65 4.76 -8.43
N LEU A 88 8.90 5.13 -8.13
CA LEU A 88 9.53 6.34 -8.67
C LEU A 88 9.63 6.31 -10.20
N ASP A 89 10.06 5.19 -10.79
CA ASP A 89 10.15 5.01 -12.23
C ASP A 89 8.78 5.18 -12.91
N SER A 90 7.71 4.75 -12.23
CA SER A 90 6.34 4.83 -12.75
C SER A 90 5.70 6.22 -12.62
N LEU A 91 6.30 7.16 -11.86
CA LEU A 91 5.72 8.49 -11.63
C LEU A 91 5.48 9.26 -12.93
N ALA A 92 6.41 9.18 -13.88
CA ALA A 92 6.25 9.83 -15.18
C ALA A 92 5.05 9.27 -15.96
N LEU A 93 4.87 7.94 -15.94
CA LEU A 93 3.73 7.26 -16.57
C LEU A 93 2.42 7.62 -15.87
N ALA A 94 2.41 7.71 -14.54
CA ALA A 94 1.25 8.12 -13.76
C ALA A 94 0.82 9.55 -14.09
N LYS A 95 1.79 10.48 -14.20
CA LYS A 95 1.54 11.87 -14.61
C LYS A 95 0.97 11.97 -16.03
N GLN A 96 1.44 11.14 -16.96
CA GLN A 96 0.90 11.10 -18.33
C GLN A 96 -0.51 10.52 -18.40
N LYS A 97 -0.84 9.58 -17.50
CA LYS A 97 -2.13 8.90 -17.42
C LYS A 97 -3.11 9.56 -16.45
N LEU A 98 -2.79 10.74 -15.93
CA LEU A 98 -3.65 11.45 -14.98
C LEU A 98 -4.99 11.72 -15.67
N ILE A 99 -6.01 10.93 -15.32
CA ILE A 99 -7.35 11.10 -15.85
C ILE A 99 -7.88 12.40 -15.24
N PRO A 100 -8.14 13.44 -16.06
CA PRO A 100 -8.69 14.69 -15.54
C PRO A 100 -10.00 14.37 -14.83
N HIS A 101 -10.07 14.67 -13.53
CA HIS A 101 -11.34 14.66 -12.84
C HIS A 101 -12.06 15.93 -13.31
N SER A 102 -13.16 15.77 -14.06
CA SER A 102 -14.03 16.89 -14.38
C SER A 102 -14.63 17.40 -13.08
N VAL A 103 -14.07 18.48 -12.54
CA VAL A 103 -14.70 19.23 -11.47
C VAL A 103 -15.91 19.91 -12.10
N ALA A 104 -17.09 19.30 -11.96
CA ALA A 104 -18.34 20.02 -12.14
C ALA A 104 -18.43 21.00 -10.96
N VAL A 105 -17.86 22.20 -11.12
CA VAL A 105 -18.16 23.33 -10.27
C VAL A 105 -19.61 23.69 -10.57
N ALA A 106 -20.53 23.20 -9.74
CA ALA A 106 -21.89 23.70 -9.73
C ALA A 106 -21.83 25.16 -9.25
N ALA A 107 -22.10 26.07 -10.17
CA ALA A 107 -22.34 27.50 -9.90
C ALA A 107 -23.67 27.70 -9.17
#